data_AF-A0A6S7G8Y0-F1
#
_entry.id   AF-A0A6S7G8Y0-F1
#
_cell.length_a   1.000
_cell.length_b   1.000
_cell.length_c   1.000
_cell.angle_alpha   90.00
_cell.angle_beta   90.00
_cell.angle_gamma   90.00
#
_symmetry.space_group_name_H-M   'P 1'
#
loop_
_entity.id
_entity.type
_entity.pdbx_description
1 polymer ?
#
loop_
_entity_poly.entity_id
_entity_poly.type
_entity_poly.pdbx_seq_one_letter_code
_entity_poly.pdbx_strand_id
1 'polypeptide(L)'
;MCDPEQESCETHAEWQHEFENSFKNQTTINDIKATLPPNSPRRSSKTLTCAILNKSPVKPTRNGSMFSVNLCDNEKSLTIRAVCFNEDIYPKLESNKTYELESFKVKKSFGDKATSELVLDHETKITLAASQVQIEDCSYTISEILRGETGDKRFLNVKAKVVSLEKPCVVGTFPETKTKRTVCVGDMTGQMELILWRAG
;
A
#
# COMPACT_ATOMS: atom_id res chain seq x y z
N MET A 1 -20.97 -43.80 -32.67
CA MET A 1 -19.70 -43.92 -31.95
C MET A 1 -19.13 -42.52 -31.89
N CYS A 2 -19.13 -41.90 -30.72
CA CYS A 2 -18.47 -40.62 -30.50
C CYS A 2 -17.02 -40.92 -30.13
N ASP A 3 -16.08 -40.32 -30.85
CA ASP A 3 -14.64 -40.54 -30.66
C ASP A 3 -14.18 -39.95 -29.32
N PRO A 4 -13.59 -40.74 -28.40
CA PRO A 4 -13.11 -40.25 -27.10
C PRO A 4 -11.83 -39.43 -27.19
N GLU A 5 -11.20 -39.32 -28.37
CA GLU A 5 -9.89 -38.68 -28.53
C GLU A 5 -9.98 -37.18 -28.84
N GLN A 6 -11.18 -36.62 -29.10
CA GLN A 6 -11.35 -35.18 -29.34
C GLN A 6 -11.49 -34.34 -28.06
N GLU A 7 -11.92 -34.92 -26.92
CA GLU A 7 -12.11 -34.16 -25.67
C GLU A 7 -10.81 -33.88 -24.88
N SER A 8 -9.71 -34.59 -25.15
CA SER A 8 -8.46 -34.43 -24.37
C SER A 8 -7.56 -33.29 -24.87
N CYS A 9 -7.72 -32.86 -26.12
CA CYS A 9 -6.91 -31.80 -26.73
C CYS A 9 -7.49 -30.40 -26.49
N GLU A 10 -8.82 -30.27 -26.39
CA GLU A 10 -9.49 -28.99 -26.12
C GLU A 10 -9.22 -28.50 -24.70
N THR A 11 -9.21 -29.41 -23.73
CA THR A 11 -8.90 -29.07 -22.33
C THR A 11 -7.45 -28.59 -22.15
N HIS A 12 -6.46 -29.18 -22.84
CA HIS A 12 -5.07 -28.76 -22.67
C HIS A 12 -4.77 -27.37 -23.28
N ALA A 13 -5.44 -27.01 -24.38
CA ALA A 13 -5.30 -25.70 -25.02
C ALA A 13 -6.02 -24.59 -24.25
N GLU A 14 -7.19 -24.87 -23.66
CA GLU A 14 -7.91 -23.92 -22.79
C GLU A 14 -7.10 -23.59 -21.53
N TRP A 15 -6.50 -24.59 -20.89
CA TRP A 15 -5.65 -24.38 -19.73
C TRP A 15 -4.38 -23.56 -20.06
N GLN A 16 -3.75 -23.80 -21.21
CA GLN A 16 -2.60 -23.00 -21.65
C GLN A 16 -2.99 -21.55 -21.98
N HIS A 17 -4.16 -21.33 -22.60
CA HIS A 17 -4.66 -20.00 -22.93
C HIS A 17 -5.11 -19.21 -21.67
N GLU A 18 -5.68 -19.87 -20.66
CA GLU A 18 -5.95 -19.28 -19.35
C GLU A 18 -4.67 -18.92 -18.59
N PHE A 19 -3.66 -19.79 -18.63
CA PHE A 19 -2.36 -19.53 -18.01
C PHE A 19 -1.64 -18.35 -18.67
N GLU A 20 -1.63 -18.27 -20.01
CA GLU A 20 -0.99 -17.18 -20.75
C GLU A 20 -1.73 -15.83 -20.61
N ASN A 21 -3.06 -15.84 -20.45
CA ASN A 21 -3.83 -14.62 -20.18
C ASN A 21 -3.71 -14.12 -18.73
N SER A 22 -3.47 -15.02 -17.77
CA SER A 22 -3.23 -14.67 -16.37
C SER A 22 -2.00 -13.75 -16.21
N PHE A 23 -0.91 -14.01 -16.95
CA PHE A 23 0.28 -13.17 -16.91
C PHE A 23 0.13 -11.83 -17.65
N LYS A 24 -0.69 -11.75 -18.72
CA LYS A 24 -0.89 -10.50 -19.48
C LYS A 24 -1.73 -9.46 -18.73
N ASN A 25 -2.52 -9.89 -17.76
CA ASN A 25 -3.40 -9.00 -17.00
C ASN A 25 -2.79 -8.53 -15.67
N GLN A 26 -1.52 -8.81 -15.38
CA GLN A 26 -0.86 -8.30 -14.17
C GLN A 26 -0.16 -6.95 -14.40
N THR A 27 -0.06 -6.15 -13.33
CA THR A 27 0.72 -4.92 -13.29
C THR A 27 1.49 -4.81 -11.98
N THR A 28 2.61 -4.09 -12.00
CA THR A 28 3.36 -3.74 -10.80
C THR A 28 3.15 -2.27 -10.41
N ILE A 29 3.52 -1.92 -9.18
CA ILE A 29 3.61 -0.54 -8.70
C ILE A 29 4.60 0.25 -9.56
N ASN A 30 5.70 -0.38 -9.98
CA ASN A 30 6.69 0.25 -10.84
C ASN A 30 6.09 0.61 -12.21
N ASP A 31 5.31 -0.29 -12.83
CA ASP A 31 4.60 0.01 -14.08
C ASP A 31 3.71 1.24 -13.92
N ILE A 32 2.96 1.31 -12.82
CA ILE A 32 2.02 2.41 -12.53
C ILE A 32 2.79 3.72 -12.34
N LYS A 33 3.95 3.69 -11.67
CA LYS A 33 4.77 4.87 -11.41
C LYS A 33 5.61 5.33 -12.60
N ALA A 34 6.01 4.41 -13.48
CA ALA A 34 6.76 4.70 -14.69
C ALA A 34 5.90 5.45 -15.73
N THR A 35 4.58 5.30 -15.65
CA THR A 35 3.65 6.05 -16.49
C THR A 35 3.34 7.44 -15.92
N LEU A 36 3.23 8.43 -16.80
CA LEU A 36 2.78 9.77 -16.40
C LEU A 36 1.37 9.69 -15.78
N PRO A 37 1.15 10.32 -14.60
CA PRO A 37 -0.15 10.30 -13.96
C PRO A 37 -1.25 10.84 -14.89
N PRO A 38 -2.39 10.15 -15.05
CA PRO A 38 -3.41 10.57 -15.98
C PRO A 38 -4.06 11.89 -15.53
N ASN A 39 -4.49 12.71 -16.50
CA ASN A 39 -5.14 14.01 -16.22
C ASN A 39 -6.51 13.88 -15.54
N SER A 40 -7.16 12.73 -15.69
CA SER A 40 -8.36 12.33 -14.98
C SER A 40 -8.18 10.91 -14.42
N PRO A 41 -8.88 10.53 -13.33
CA PRO A 41 -8.80 9.16 -12.83
C PRO A 41 -9.16 8.15 -13.93
N ARG A 42 -8.27 7.17 -14.17
CA ARG A 42 -8.47 6.12 -15.18
C ARG A 42 -8.57 4.76 -14.52
N ARG A 43 -9.56 3.97 -14.89
CA ARG A 43 -9.70 2.60 -14.42
C ARG A 43 -8.68 1.70 -15.12
N SER A 44 -7.99 0.88 -14.34
CA SER A 44 -7.06 -0.14 -14.81
C SER A 44 -7.84 -1.40 -15.17
N SER A 45 -7.53 -2.00 -16.32
CA SER A 45 -7.98 -3.35 -16.67
C SER A 45 -7.06 -4.45 -16.12
N LYS A 46 -5.92 -4.06 -15.54
CA LYS A 46 -4.93 -4.97 -14.97
C LYS A 46 -5.18 -5.22 -13.48
N THR A 47 -4.79 -6.39 -13.02
CA THR A 47 -4.75 -6.83 -11.63
C THR A 47 -3.43 -6.43 -10.98
N LEU A 48 -3.50 -5.90 -9.77
CA LEU A 48 -2.34 -5.61 -8.92
C LEU A 48 -2.36 -6.53 -7.70
N THR A 49 -1.34 -7.36 -7.54
CA THR A 49 -1.12 -8.16 -6.33
C THR A 49 -0.23 -7.38 -5.37
N CYS A 50 -0.74 -7.04 -4.19
CA CYS A 50 -0.03 -6.17 -3.25
C CYS A 50 -0.35 -6.49 -1.78
N ALA A 51 0.61 -6.27 -0.89
CA ALA A 51 0.39 -6.29 0.55
C ALA A 51 0.06 -4.91 1.09
N ILE A 52 -0.83 -4.87 2.09
CA ILE A 52 -1.16 -3.64 2.82
C ILE A 52 -0.14 -3.45 3.94
N LEU A 53 0.70 -2.42 3.85
CA LEU A 53 1.68 -2.11 4.89
C LEU A 53 1.04 -1.46 6.11
N ASN A 54 0.14 -0.51 5.88
CA ASN A 54 -0.60 0.18 6.91
C ASN A 54 -1.89 0.79 6.36
N LYS A 55 -2.81 1.10 7.27
CA LYS A 55 -4.07 1.78 6.98
C LYS A 55 -4.24 3.00 7.89
N SER A 56 -4.73 4.10 7.34
CA SER A 56 -5.14 5.25 8.15
C SER A 56 -6.46 4.95 8.87
N PRO A 57 -6.82 5.71 9.92
CA PRO A 57 -8.19 5.77 10.39
C PRO A 57 -9.14 6.20 9.27
N VAL A 58 -10.41 5.79 9.37
CA VAL A 58 -11.50 6.33 8.54
C VAL A 58 -11.73 7.78 8.93
N LYS A 59 -11.80 8.65 7.92
CA LYS A 59 -11.99 10.10 8.09
C LYS A 59 -13.22 10.57 7.33
N PRO A 60 -14.09 11.39 7.93
CA PRO A 60 -15.21 11.98 7.22
C PRO A 60 -14.70 12.91 6.12
N THR A 61 -15.44 12.97 5.03
CA THR A 61 -15.27 13.87 3.90
C THR A 61 -16.60 14.57 3.62
N ARG A 62 -16.61 15.50 2.66
CA ARG A 62 -17.85 16.17 2.24
C ARG A 62 -18.93 15.20 1.75
N ASN A 63 -18.55 14.05 1.17
CA ASN A 63 -19.45 13.15 0.44
C ASN A 63 -19.39 11.70 0.95
N GLY A 64 -19.21 11.49 2.26
CA GLY A 64 -19.02 10.17 2.89
C GLY A 64 -17.73 10.12 3.68
N SER A 65 -17.15 8.96 3.95
CA SER A 65 -15.82 8.88 4.55
C SER A 65 -14.80 8.25 3.61
N MET A 66 -13.54 8.43 3.95
CA MET A 66 -12.43 7.79 3.24
C MET A 66 -11.38 7.30 4.23
N PHE A 67 -10.61 6.33 3.80
CA PHE A 67 -9.34 6.01 4.42
C PHE A 67 -8.29 5.82 3.33
N SER A 68 -7.04 5.69 3.72
CA SER A 68 -5.98 5.32 2.78
C SER A 68 -5.15 4.19 3.31
N VAL A 69 -4.63 3.40 2.38
CA VAL A 69 -3.69 2.32 2.64
C VAL A 69 -2.40 2.57 1.87
N ASN A 70 -1.28 2.15 2.43
CA ASN A 70 -0.02 2.08 1.70
C ASN A 70 0.22 0.64 1.27
N LEU A 71 0.48 0.46 -0.01
CA LEU A 71 0.62 -0.83 -0.67
C LEU A 71 2.07 -1.04 -1.07
N CYS A 72 2.55 -2.28 -0.98
CA CYS A 72 3.77 -2.74 -1.64
C CYS A 72 3.45 -3.98 -2.48
N ASP A 73 4.16 -4.18 -3.58
CA ASP A 73 4.11 -5.41 -4.37
C ASP A 73 5.41 -6.20 -4.19
N ASN A 74 5.70 -7.12 -5.12
CA ASN A 74 6.92 -7.92 -5.08
C ASN A 74 8.20 -7.09 -5.24
N GLU A 75 8.13 -5.86 -5.77
CA GLU A 75 9.24 -4.91 -5.79
C GLU A 75 9.29 -4.16 -4.45
N LYS A 76 9.87 -4.83 -3.44
CA LYS A 76 9.81 -4.46 -2.02
C LYS A 76 10.22 -3.01 -1.67
N SER A 77 10.99 -2.35 -2.53
CA SER A 77 11.43 -0.95 -2.36
C SER A 77 10.37 0.08 -2.77
N LEU A 78 9.33 -0.31 -3.49
CA LEU A 78 8.34 0.60 -4.06
C LEU A 78 7.00 0.47 -3.34
N THR A 79 6.49 1.62 -2.91
CA THR A 79 5.17 1.73 -2.28
C THR A 79 4.28 2.69 -3.03
N ILE A 80 2.99 2.40 -3.10
CA ILE A 80 1.99 3.32 -3.64
C ILE A 80 0.87 3.52 -2.62
N ARG A 81 0.36 4.74 -2.55
CA ARG A 81 -0.80 5.07 -1.73
C ARG A 81 -2.07 4.75 -2.50
N ALA A 82 -3.03 4.13 -1.82
CA ALA A 82 -4.39 3.97 -2.33
C ALA A 82 -5.39 4.67 -1.41
N VAL A 83 -6.36 5.38 -2.00
CA VAL A 83 -7.48 6.03 -1.31
C VAL A 83 -8.72 5.18 -1.48
N CYS A 84 -9.38 4.85 -0.39
CA CYS A 84 -10.58 4.04 -0.36
C CYS A 84 -11.78 4.91 0.02
N PHE A 85 -12.83 4.90 -0.81
CA PHE A 85 -14.10 5.58 -0.54
C PHE A 85 -15.22 4.60 -0.14
N ASN A 86 -14.94 3.29 -0.18
CA ASN A 86 -15.85 2.27 0.30
C ASN A 86 -15.50 1.94 1.76
N GLU A 87 -16.35 2.33 2.72
CA GLU A 87 -16.09 2.08 4.15
C GLU A 87 -16.26 0.60 4.52
N ASP A 88 -17.10 -0.14 3.80
CA ASP A 88 -17.43 -1.54 4.11
C ASP A 88 -16.22 -2.48 3.93
N ILE A 89 -15.21 -2.05 3.19
CA ILE A 89 -13.95 -2.79 3.02
C ILE A 89 -12.94 -2.50 4.14
N TYR A 90 -13.12 -1.42 4.91
CA TYR A 90 -12.19 -1.05 5.99
C TYR A 90 -11.92 -2.17 7.01
N PRO A 91 -12.94 -2.87 7.55
CA PRO A 91 -12.71 -3.98 8.48
C PRO A 91 -12.13 -5.23 7.80
N LYS A 92 -12.32 -5.38 6.47
CA LYS A 92 -11.86 -6.54 5.69
C LYS A 92 -10.39 -6.44 5.29
N LEU A 93 -9.85 -5.22 5.29
CA LEU A 93 -8.46 -4.94 4.96
C LEU A 93 -7.60 -4.99 6.23
N GLU A 94 -6.79 -6.04 6.33
CA GLU A 94 -5.80 -6.25 7.37
C GLU A 94 -4.43 -5.78 6.90
N SER A 95 -3.65 -5.20 7.81
CA SER A 95 -2.24 -4.91 7.54
C SER A 95 -1.42 -6.21 7.50
N ASN A 96 -0.37 -6.23 6.70
CA ASN A 96 0.50 -7.36 6.41
C ASN A 96 -0.19 -8.56 5.72
N LYS A 97 -1.35 -8.34 5.10
CA LYS A 97 -2.00 -9.31 4.21
C LYS A 97 -1.87 -8.89 2.77
N THR A 98 -1.73 -9.87 1.88
CA THR A 98 -1.69 -9.68 0.42
C THR A 98 -3.07 -9.84 -0.20
N TYR A 99 -3.40 -8.92 -1.09
CA TYR A 99 -4.64 -8.85 -1.84
C TYR A 99 -4.38 -8.70 -3.32
N GLU A 100 -5.33 -9.18 -4.13
CA GLU A 100 -5.42 -8.88 -5.55
C GLU A 100 -6.46 -7.77 -5.73
N LEU A 101 -6.04 -6.71 -6.41
CA LEU A 101 -6.87 -5.55 -6.72
C LEU A 101 -7.17 -5.56 -8.21
N GLU A 102 -8.44 -5.70 -8.57
CA GLU A 102 -8.91 -5.58 -9.95
C GLU A 102 -9.76 -4.34 -10.13
N SER A 103 -9.76 -3.79 -11.35
CA SER A 103 -10.60 -2.65 -11.69
C SER A 103 -10.37 -1.42 -10.80
N PHE A 104 -9.19 -1.23 -10.21
CA PHE A 104 -8.86 -0.02 -9.46
C PHE A 104 -8.66 1.19 -10.39
N LYS A 105 -8.73 2.42 -9.86
CA LYS A 105 -8.40 3.63 -10.62
C LYS A 105 -7.01 4.14 -10.28
N VAL A 106 -6.32 4.71 -11.25
CA VAL A 106 -5.08 5.48 -11.07
C VAL A 106 -5.37 6.95 -11.30
N LYS A 107 -4.88 7.82 -10.43
CA LYS A 107 -4.98 9.28 -10.57
C LYS A 107 -3.73 9.99 -10.07
N LYS A 108 -3.64 11.30 -10.31
CA LYS A 108 -2.64 12.17 -9.68
C LYS A 108 -2.78 12.18 -8.17
N SER A 109 -1.64 12.04 -7.49
CA SER A 109 -1.53 12.17 -6.04
C SER A 109 -1.95 13.56 -5.58
N PHE A 110 -2.58 13.63 -4.41
CA PHE A 110 -2.94 14.90 -3.81
C PHE A 110 -1.70 15.55 -3.18
N GLY A 111 -1.34 16.75 -3.63
CA GLY A 111 -0.17 17.50 -3.15
C GLY A 111 1.09 17.34 -3.99
N ASP A 112 1.15 16.31 -4.86
CA ASP A 112 2.24 16.13 -5.80
C ASP A 112 1.69 15.67 -7.16
N LYS A 113 1.71 16.58 -8.14
CA LYS A 113 1.16 16.34 -9.47
C LYS A 113 2.02 15.41 -10.32
N ALA A 114 3.27 15.14 -9.90
CA ALA A 114 4.19 14.27 -10.61
C ALA A 114 4.03 12.79 -10.23
N THR A 115 3.33 12.48 -9.14
CA THR A 115 3.15 11.10 -8.66
C THR A 115 1.73 10.59 -8.81
N SER A 116 1.61 9.27 -8.95
CA SER A 116 0.35 8.55 -9.04
C SER A 116 -0.11 8.03 -7.67
N GLU A 117 -1.42 8.01 -7.44
CA GLU A 117 -2.06 7.28 -6.35
C GLU A 117 -3.24 6.45 -6.88
N LEU A 118 -3.58 5.38 -6.16
CA LEU A 118 -4.71 4.52 -6.50
C LEU A 118 -6.00 5.03 -5.84
N VAL A 119 -7.13 4.72 -6.46
CA VAL A 119 -8.45 4.87 -5.85
C VAL A 119 -9.16 3.52 -5.90
N LEU A 120 -9.60 3.07 -4.73
CA LEU A 120 -10.42 1.88 -4.54
C LEU A 120 -11.85 2.36 -4.25
N ASP A 121 -12.74 2.08 -5.18
CA ASP A 121 -14.16 2.40 -5.11
C ASP A 121 -15.03 1.14 -5.09
N HIS A 122 -16.34 1.29 -5.18
CA HIS A 122 -17.30 0.17 -5.14
C HIS A 122 -17.19 -0.78 -6.35
N GLU A 123 -16.59 -0.32 -7.45
CA GLU A 123 -16.32 -1.16 -8.63
C GLU A 123 -14.96 -1.89 -8.54
N THR A 124 -14.13 -1.55 -7.55
CA THR A 124 -12.85 -2.21 -7.34
C THR A 124 -13.08 -3.55 -6.65
N LYS A 125 -12.67 -4.65 -7.29
CA LYS A 125 -12.71 -5.96 -6.65
C LYS A 125 -11.44 -6.16 -5.85
N ILE A 126 -11.61 -6.68 -4.64
CA ILE A 126 -10.53 -6.93 -3.69
C ILE A 126 -10.70 -8.36 -3.19
N THR A 127 -9.75 -9.21 -3.52
CA THR A 127 -9.71 -10.62 -3.09
C THR A 127 -8.44 -10.87 -2.29
N LEU A 128 -8.51 -11.75 -1.30
CA LEU A 128 -7.31 -12.18 -0.57
C LEU A 128 -6.47 -13.05 -1.51
N ALA A 129 -5.19 -12.73 -1.66
CA ALA A 129 -4.31 -13.49 -2.55
C ALA A 129 -3.97 -14.86 -1.94
N ALA A 130 -3.84 -15.87 -2.80
CA ALA A 130 -3.43 -17.22 -2.39
C ALA A 130 -1.98 -17.25 -1.86
N SER A 131 -1.13 -16.37 -2.38
CA SER A 131 0.26 -16.20 -1.96
C SER A 131 0.45 -14.88 -1.21
N GLN A 132 1.41 -14.84 -0.29
CA GLN A 132 1.78 -13.60 0.41
C GLN A 132 3.02 -12.99 -0.23
N VAL A 133 2.94 -11.71 -0.55
CA VAL A 133 4.10 -10.89 -0.92
C VAL A 133 5.04 -10.87 0.28
N GLN A 134 6.30 -11.24 0.05
CA GLN A 134 7.32 -11.14 1.09
C GLN A 134 7.69 -9.68 1.32
N ILE A 135 7.13 -9.07 2.35
CA ILE A 135 7.54 -7.75 2.81
C ILE A 135 8.97 -7.88 3.37
N GLU A 136 9.91 -7.09 2.87
CA GLU A 136 11.27 -7.07 3.39
C GLU A 136 11.26 -6.52 4.82
N ASP A 137 11.65 -7.34 5.80
CA ASP A 137 11.94 -6.84 7.15
C ASP A 137 13.37 -6.28 7.19
N CYS A 138 13.63 -5.23 6.39
CA CYS A 138 14.86 -4.47 6.49
C CYS A 138 14.77 -3.57 7.72
N SER A 139 15.27 -4.07 8.85
CA SER A 139 15.54 -3.22 10.01
C SER A 139 16.80 -2.40 9.75
N TYR A 140 16.69 -1.08 9.87
CA TYR A 140 17.81 -0.15 9.78
C TYR A 140 18.31 0.20 11.17
N THR A 141 19.62 0.39 11.28
CA THR A 141 20.24 1.09 12.41
C THR A 141 19.94 2.58 12.30
N ILE A 142 19.92 3.27 13.44
CA ILE A 142 19.70 4.71 13.49
C ILE A 142 20.78 5.45 12.69
N SER A 143 22.02 4.99 12.73
CA SER A 143 23.10 5.65 12.01
C SER A 143 22.96 5.56 10.48
N GLU A 144 22.46 4.44 9.93
CA GLU A 144 22.18 4.30 8.49
C GLU A 144 21.09 5.29 8.04
N ILE A 145 20.06 5.49 8.88
CA ILE A 145 18.99 6.46 8.62
C ILE A 145 19.53 7.89 8.64
N LEU A 146 20.29 8.24 9.68
CA LEU A 146 20.84 9.59 9.84
C LEU A 146 21.87 9.93 8.76
N ARG A 147 22.58 8.92 8.20
CA ARG A 147 23.50 9.09 7.06
C ARG A 147 22.80 9.08 5.70
N GLY A 148 21.49 8.84 5.63
CA GLY A 148 20.73 8.81 4.38
C GLY A 148 20.95 7.55 3.55
N GLU A 149 21.47 6.47 4.14
CA GLU A 149 21.75 5.19 3.45
C GLU A 149 20.45 4.42 3.11
N THR A 150 19.31 4.89 3.61
CA THR A 150 17.98 4.32 3.32
C THR A 150 17.43 4.67 1.94
N GLY A 151 18.04 5.62 1.23
CA GLY A 151 17.54 6.14 -0.04
C GLY A 151 16.11 6.72 0.08
N ASP A 152 15.31 6.57 -0.97
CA ASP A 152 13.94 7.13 -1.07
C ASP A 152 12.85 6.29 -0.38
N LYS A 153 13.21 5.44 0.59
CA LYS A 153 12.25 4.59 1.30
C LYS A 153 11.33 5.43 2.20
N ARG A 154 10.02 5.39 1.93
CA ARG A 154 8.98 6.06 2.74
C ARG A 154 8.68 5.39 4.07
N PHE A 155 8.92 4.08 4.18
CA PHE A 155 8.66 3.30 5.39
C PHE A 155 9.95 2.57 5.78
N LEU A 156 10.33 2.72 7.05
CA LEU A 156 11.56 2.19 7.60
C LEU A 156 11.22 1.41 8.88
N ASN A 157 11.77 0.22 9.02
CA ASN A 157 11.71 -0.52 10.28
C ASN A 157 12.96 -0.18 11.09
N VAL A 158 12.78 0.13 12.37
CA VAL A 158 13.89 0.41 13.29
C VAL A 158 13.70 -0.37 14.58
N LYS A 159 14.76 -1.05 15.01
CA LYS A 159 14.84 -1.70 16.33
C LYS A 159 15.69 -0.82 17.25
N ALA A 160 15.04 -0.11 18.18
CA ALA A 160 15.70 0.80 19.10
C ALA A 160 15.10 0.70 20.52
N LYS A 161 15.88 1.11 21.52
CA LYS A 161 15.42 1.27 22.91
C LYS A 161 14.93 2.70 23.12
N VAL A 162 13.87 2.86 23.90
CA VAL A 162 13.42 4.18 24.34
C VAL A 162 14.43 4.74 25.33
N VAL A 163 14.97 5.93 25.03
CA VAL A 163 15.93 6.65 25.87
C VAL A 163 15.20 7.64 26.77
N SER A 164 14.26 8.40 26.21
CA SER A 164 13.45 9.37 26.95
C SER A 164 12.08 9.60 26.32
N LEU A 165 11.14 10.08 27.13
CA LEU A 165 9.77 10.37 26.74
C LEU A 165 9.38 11.76 27.23
N GLU A 166 9.02 12.64 26.29
CA GLU A 166 8.45 13.93 26.66
C GLU A 166 6.98 13.79 27.10
N LYS A 167 6.50 14.78 27.86
CA LYS A 167 5.07 14.86 28.19
C LYS A 167 4.27 15.13 26.91
N PRO A 168 3.10 14.48 26.72
CA PRO A 168 2.21 14.84 25.62
C PRO A 168 1.85 16.32 25.65
N CYS A 169 1.81 16.93 24.48
CA CYS A 169 1.28 18.27 24.30
C CYS A 169 0.16 18.27 23.26
N VAL A 170 -0.69 19.29 23.30
CA VAL A 170 -1.72 19.53 22.30
C VAL A 170 -1.22 20.59 21.34
N VAL A 171 -1.34 20.32 20.05
CA VAL A 171 -0.93 21.23 18.97
C VAL A 171 -2.08 21.44 17.99
N GLY A 172 -2.09 22.60 17.33
CA GLY A 172 -3.19 23.02 16.43
C GLY A 172 -4.19 23.94 17.13
N THR A 173 -5.18 24.40 16.37
CA THR A 173 -6.25 25.28 16.84
C THR A 173 -7.59 24.55 16.78
N PHE A 174 -8.48 24.84 17.74
CA PHE A 174 -9.82 24.27 17.74
C PHE A 174 -10.54 24.53 16.40
N PRO A 175 -11.26 23.55 15.83
CA PRO A 175 -11.50 22.19 16.34
C PRO A 175 -10.43 21.14 15.97
N GLU A 176 -9.40 21.52 15.21
CA GLU A 176 -8.39 20.60 14.64
C GLU A 176 -7.15 20.42 15.54
N THR A 177 -7.37 20.24 16.85
CA THR A 177 -6.26 19.96 17.78
C THR A 177 -5.83 18.51 17.72
N LYS A 178 -4.52 18.24 17.84
CA LYS A 178 -3.93 16.90 17.89
C LYS A 178 -3.02 16.74 19.10
N THR A 179 -3.00 15.55 19.69
CA THR A 179 -2.02 15.22 20.73
C THR A 179 -0.74 14.71 20.09
N LYS A 180 0.38 15.36 20.41
CA LYS A 180 1.75 15.04 20.00
C LYS A 180 2.55 14.56 21.21
N ARG A 181 3.45 13.58 21.02
CA ARG A 181 4.50 13.24 21.98
C ARG A 181 5.83 12.99 21.26
N THR A 182 6.90 13.62 21.71
CA THR A 182 8.27 13.34 21.25
C THR A 182 8.85 12.18 22.06
N VAL A 183 9.50 11.25 21.38
CA VAL A 183 10.17 10.09 21.97
C VAL A 183 11.59 10.02 21.45
N CYS A 184 12.58 10.03 22.33
CA CYS A 184 13.96 9.77 21.93
C CYS A 184 14.20 8.26 21.98
N VAL A 185 14.69 7.69 20.89
CA VAL A 185 15.07 6.28 20.79
C VAL A 185 16.55 6.16 20.42
N GLY A 186 17.19 5.08 20.87
CA GLY A 186 18.61 4.82 20.63
C GLY A 186 18.91 3.35 20.38
N ASP A 187 19.94 3.10 19.58
CA ASP A 187 20.56 1.79 19.37
C ASP A 187 22.08 1.89 19.64
N MET A 188 22.85 0.88 19.29
CA MET A 188 24.31 0.90 19.50
C MET A 188 25.04 1.94 18.62
N THR A 189 24.37 2.50 17.63
CA THR A 189 24.95 3.32 16.56
C THR A 189 24.57 4.80 16.67
N GLY A 190 23.53 5.15 17.43
CA GLY A 190 23.11 6.53 17.64
C GLY A 190 21.78 6.70 18.35
N GLN A 191 21.26 7.92 18.33
CA GLN A 191 19.94 8.29 18.86
C GLN A 191 19.18 9.16 17.85
N MET A 192 17.86 9.07 17.87
CA MET A 192 16.98 9.89 17.04
C MET A 192 15.66 10.19 17.75
N GLU A 193 14.99 11.26 17.33
CA GLU A 193 13.67 11.64 17.81
C GLU A 193 12.57 11.07 16.91
N LEU A 194 11.54 10.50 17.53
CA LEU A 194 10.31 10.06 16.90
C LEU A 194 9.14 10.89 17.41
N ILE A 195 8.26 11.31 16.50
CA ILE A 195 7.03 12.02 16.84
C ILE A 195 5.85 11.06 16.77
N LEU A 196 5.23 10.81 17.93
CA LEU A 196 4.02 10.02 18.04
C LEU A 196 2.80 10.94 18.05
N TRP A 197 1.82 10.58 17.22
CA TRP A 197 0.52 11.23 17.16
C TRP A 197 -0.54 10.30 17.69
N ARG A 198 -1.45 10.79 18.54
CA ARG A 198 -2.62 10.02 18.93
C ARG A 198 -3.56 9.89 17.71
N ALA A 199 -3.90 8.66 17.33
CA ALA A 199 -5.00 8.43 16.41
C ALA A 199 -6.28 8.90 17.09
N GLY A 200 -6.93 9.90 16.49
CA GLY A 200 -8.23 10.42 16.93
C GLY A 200 -9.36 9.44 16.66
#